data_AF-A0A7X1GJH6-F1
#
_entry.id   AF-A0A7X1GJH6-F1
#
_cell.length_a   1.000
_cell.length_b   1.000
_cell.length_c   1.000
_cell.angle_alpha   90.00
_cell.angle_beta   90.00
_cell.angle_gamma   90.00
#
_symmetry.space_group_name_H-M   'P 1'
#
loop_
_entity.id
_entity.type
_entity.pdbx_description
1 polymer ?
#
loop_
_entity_poly.entity_id
_entity_poly.type
_entity_poly.pdbx_seq_one_letter_code
_entity_poly.pdbx_strand_id
1 'polypeptide(L)'
;MFSLCACASGPKSPAPPKLPYGSWYVGLAAPRFMEVWVETVDVLDQRGLAFFRVHGGVAGYTRKPEGWHKGGGKMKPINNVDLPERLFLRWQSLVEPQAYKIRIPIPQWVRDEMVRPERTFCQGSKKWKDDYRDSITLGMAPGGIVKVWVGGACL
;
A
#
# COMPACT_ATOMS: atom_id res chain seq x y z
N MET A 1 -10.30 -44.45 -17.73
CA MET A 1 -10.47 -42.98 -17.64
C MET A 1 -10.82 -42.68 -16.18
N PHE A 2 -9.87 -42.19 -15.38
CA PHE A 2 -10.12 -41.92 -13.96
C PHE A 2 -10.68 -40.50 -13.83
N SER A 3 -11.91 -40.40 -13.30
CA SER A 3 -12.57 -39.12 -13.00
C SER A 3 -12.33 -38.78 -11.53
N LEU A 4 -11.74 -37.60 -11.27
CA LEU A 4 -11.60 -37.06 -9.92
C LEU A 4 -12.83 -36.18 -9.64
N CYS A 5 -13.75 -36.67 -8.81
CA CYS A 5 -14.80 -35.82 -8.24
C CYS A 5 -14.22 -35.10 -7.01
N ALA A 6 -14.13 -33.77 -7.09
CA ALA A 6 -13.81 -32.91 -5.95
C ALA A 6 -15.06 -32.12 -5.53
N CYS A 7 -15.51 -32.29 -4.29
CA CYS A 7 -16.51 -31.42 -3.67
C CYS A 7 -15.78 -30.42 -2.77
N ALA A 8 -15.69 -29.16 -3.19
CA ALA A 8 -15.17 -28.09 -2.35
C ALA A 8 -16.27 -27.57 -1.42
N SER A 9 -16.41 -28.15 -0.23
CA SER A 9 -16.89 -27.37 0.92
C SER A 9 -15.68 -26.68 1.54
N GLY A 10 -15.18 -25.67 0.81
CA GLY A 10 -14.02 -24.90 1.26
C GLY A 10 -14.33 -24.14 2.56
N PRO A 11 -13.29 -23.78 3.34
CA PRO A 11 -13.46 -22.88 4.48
C PRO A 11 -14.23 -21.63 4.03
N LYS A 12 -15.25 -21.23 4.81
CA LYS A 12 -15.95 -19.97 4.55
C LYS A 12 -14.92 -18.85 4.49
N SER A 13 -14.91 -18.08 3.40
CA SER A 13 -14.05 -16.91 3.28
C SER A 13 -14.22 -16.02 4.52
N PRO A 14 -13.12 -15.53 5.11
CA PRO A 14 -13.19 -14.59 6.22
C PRO A 14 -14.13 -13.44 5.88
N ALA A 15 -14.94 -13.02 6.85
CA ALA A 15 -15.81 -11.87 6.66
C ALA A 15 -14.97 -10.66 6.19
N PRO A 16 -15.49 -9.81 5.29
CA PRO A 16 -14.80 -8.60 4.89
C PRO A 16 -14.41 -7.76 6.12
N PRO A 17 -13.23 -7.15 6.13
CA PRO A 17 -12.83 -6.26 7.20
C PRO A 17 -13.80 -5.07 7.27
N LYS A 18 -14.10 -4.62 8.49
CA LYS A 18 -14.94 -3.44 8.72
C LYS A 18 -14.04 -2.24 8.98
N LEU A 19 -13.68 -1.53 7.91
CA LEU A 19 -12.96 -0.26 7.99
C LEU A 19 -13.97 0.91 7.85
N PRO A 20 -13.64 2.11 8.36
CA PRO A 20 -14.52 3.28 8.24
C PRO A 20 -14.63 3.82 6.81
N TYR A 21 -13.93 3.21 5.85
CA TYR A 21 -13.93 3.51 4.41
C TYR A 21 -14.01 2.21 3.60
N GLY A 22 -14.46 2.30 2.35
CA GLY A 22 -14.66 1.11 1.50
C GLY A 22 -13.36 0.44 1.01
N SER A 23 -12.27 1.20 0.90
CA SER A 23 -10.95 0.71 0.48
C SER A 23 -9.85 1.58 1.06
N TRP A 24 -8.71 0.99 1.39
CA TRP A 24 -7.45 1.75 1.60
C TRP A 24 -6.54 1.62 0.37
N TYR A 25 -5.46 2.36 0.31
CA TYR A 25 -4.62 2.47 -0.87
C TYR A 25 -3.15 2.15 -0.59
N VAL A 26 -2.50 1.48 -1.54
CA VAL A 26 -1.03 1.39 -1.60
C VAL A 26 -0.53 2.33 -2.69
N GLY A 27 0.35 3.25 -2.34
CA GLY A 27 1.04 4.12 -3.27
C GLY A 27 2.44 3.63 -3.58
N LEU A 28 2.84 3.70 -4.85
CA LEU A 28 4.23 3.47 -5.27
C LEU A 28 4.83 4.77 -5.77
N ALA A 29 5.97 5.14 -5.20
CA ALA A 29 6.67 6.37 -5.57
C ALA A 29 8.18 6.18 -5.69
N ALA A 30 8.81 7.02 -6.50
CA ALA A 30 10.26 7.14 -6.56
C ALA A 30 10.66 8.58 -6.95
N PRO A 31 11.85 9.06 -6.55
CA PRO A 31 12.36 10.32 -7.06
C PRO A 31 12.56 10.31 -8.58
N ARG A 32 12.59 11.48 -9.21
CA ARG A 32 12.91 11.59 -10.64
C ARG A 32 14.34 11.09 -10.90
N PHE A 33 14.55 10.37 -12.02
CA PHE A 33 15.82 9.73 -12.38
C PHE A 33 16.31 8.66 -11.38
N MET A 34 15.39 8.19 -10.53
CA MET A 34 15.58 7.04 -9.65
C MET A 34 14.59 5.95 -10.04
N GLU A 35 14.55 5.61 -11.32
CA GLU A 35 13.57 4.70 -11.88
C GLU A 35 13.58 3.34 -11.19
N VAL A 36 12.39 2.85 -10.86
CA VAL A 36 12.19 1.56 -10.21
C VAL A 36 11.08 0.78 -10.89
N TRP A 37 11.21 -0.54 -10.88
CA TRP A 37 10.15 -1.47 -11.24
C TRP A 37 9.76 -2.31 -10.04
N VAL A 38 8.53 -2.17 -9.57
CA VAL A 38 8.03 -2.95 -8.43
C VAL A 38 7.56 -4.31 -8.93
N GLU A 39 8.17 -5.38 -8.43
CA GLU A 39 7.76 -6.73 -8.79
C GLU A 39 6.52 -7.15 -8.01
N THR A 40 6.50 -6.87 -6.70
CA THR A 40 5.35 -7.16 -5.85
C THR A 40 5.30 -6.28 -4.60
N VAL A 41 4.08 -5.95 -4.21
CA VAL A 41 3.71 -5.61 -2.84
C VAL A 41 2.79 -6.72 -2.33
N ASP A 42 3.15 -7.32 -1.20
CA ASP A 42 2.33 -8.29 -0.49
C ASP A 42 1.95 -7.75 0.89
N VAL A 43 0.81 -8.18 1.40
CA VAL A 43 0.23 -7.75 2.68
C VAL A 43 0.06 -8.96 3.58
N LEU A 44 0.54 -8.88 4.81
CA LEU A 44 0.02 -9.68 5.91
C LEU A 44 -0.86 -8.75 6.73
N ASP A 45 -2.17 -9.00 6.74
CA ASP A 45 -3.13 -8.17 7.45
C ASP A 45 -3.14 -8.47 8.96
N GLN A 46 -3.78 -7.60 9.74
CA GLN A 46 -3.88 -7.74 11.19
C GLN A 46 -4.68 -8.97 11.68
N ARG A 47 -5.37 -9.68 10.76
CA ARG A 47 -6.06 -10.94 11.04
C ARG A 47 -5.17 -12.16 10.78
N GLY A 48 -3.93 -11.94 10.33
CA GLY A 48 -2.97 -12.99 9.97
C GLY A 48 -3.17 -13.56 8.57
N LEU A 49 -3.94 -12.88 7.70
CA LEU A 49 -4.19 -13.33 6.33
C LEU A 49 -3.18 -12.71 5.36
N ALA A 50 -2.62 -13.53 4.49
CA ALA A 50 -1.64 -13.11 3.50
C ALA A 50 -2.30 -12.87 2.13
N PHE A 51 -2.01 -11.70 1.54
CA PHE A 51 -2.46 -11.29 0.21
C PHE A 51 -1.25 -10.92 -0.63
N PHE A 52 -1.07 -11.61 -1.76
CA PHE A 52 0.09 -11.46 -2.62
C PHE A 52 -0.21 -10.59 -3.83
N ARG A 53 0.80 -9.85 -4.29
CA ARG A 53 0.76 -9.04 -5.52
C ARG A 53 -0.40 -8.04 -5.54
N VAL A 54 -0.67 -7.42 -4.39
CA VAL A 54 -1.74 -6.43 -4.26
C VAL A 54 -1.46 -5.16 -5.08
N HIS A 55 -0.17 -4.88 -5.34
CA HIS A 55 0.29 -3.80 -6.22
C HIS A 55 1.65 -4.13 -6.86
N GLY A 56 2.00 -3.43 -7.94
CA GLY A 56 3.26 -3.59 -8.67
C GLY A 56 3.36 -2.74 -9.94
N GLY A 57 4.48 -2.90 -10.64
CA GLY A 57 4.83 -2.20 -11.88
C GLY A 57 5.58 -0.88 -11.65
N VAL A 58 5.48 0.03 -12.63
CA VAL A 58 6.15 1.33 -12.61
C VAL A 58 5.60 2.22 -11.49
N ALA A 59 6.50 2.79 -10.68
CA ALA A 59 6.16 3.75 -9.65
C ALA A 59 5.75 5.13 -10.22
N GLY A 60 5.06 5.94 -9.42
CA GLY A 60 4.87 7.35 -9.73
C GLY A 60 6.13 8.16 -9.41
N TYR A 61 6.55 9.05 -10.30
CA TYR A 61 7.78 9.82 -10.09
C TYR A 61 7.51 11.21 -9.51
N THR A 62 8.38 11.66 -8.63
CA THR A 62 8.40 13.07 -8.19
C THR A 62 8.78 14.00 -9.35
N ARG A 63 8.51 15.30 -9.21
CA ARG A 63 8.87 16.29 -10.25
C ARG A 63 10.37 16.59 -10.33
N LYS A 64 11.08 16.44 -9.21
CA LYS A 64 12.49 16.79 -9.02
C LYS A 64 13.29 15.60 -8.50
N PRO A 65 14.60 15.50 -8.82
CA PRO A 65 15.45 14.42 -8.31
C PRO A 65 15.68 14.50 -6.79
N GLU A 66 15.70 15.72 -6.22
CA GLU A 66 16.07 15.92 -4.83
C GLU A 66 14.91 15.64 -3.88
N GLY A 67 15.23 14.89 -2.83
CA GLY A 67 14.36 14.65 -1.69
C GLY A 67 13.13 13.82 -2.03
N TRP A 68 12.18 13.85 -1.10
CA TRP A 68 10.93 13.12 -1.22
C TRP A 68 9.77 14.12 -1.18
N HIS A 69 8.77 13.93 -2.03
CA HIS A 69 7.45 14.52 -1.82
C HIS A 69 6.79 14.02 -0.52
N LYS A 70 5.64 14.62 -0.15
CA LYS A 70 4.86 14.29 1.06
C LYS A 70 4.06 12.97 0.92
N GLY A 71 4.67 11.93 0.36
CA GLY A 71 3.98 10.70 -0.05
C GLY A 71 3.16 10.90 -1.33
N GLY A 72 2.31 9.92 -1.67
CA GLY A 72 1.55 9.92 -2.92
C GLY A 72 2.04 8.88 -3.93
N GLY A 73 2.03 9.23 -5.21
CA GLY A 73 2.50 8.38 -6.30
C GLY A 73 1.37 7.59 -6.98
N LYS A 74 1.73 6.43 -7.56
CA LYS A 74 0.78 5.58 -8.29
C LYS A 74 -0.03 4.75 -7.29
N MET A 75 -1.23 5.22 -7.00
CA MET A 75 -2.14 4.60 -6.03
C MET A 75 -2.87 3.39 -6.62
N LYS A 76 -3.10 2.38 -5.78
CA LYS A 76 -3.94 1.22 -6.05
C LYS A 76 -4.91 1.01 -4.89
N PRO A 77 -6.23 0.95 -5.13
CA PRO A 77 -7.19 0.58 -4.10
C PRO A 77 -7.04 -0.88 -3.72
N ILE A 78 -7.04 -1.14 -2.41
CA ILE A 78 -7.03 -2.45 -1.79
C ILE A 78 -8.40 -2.68 -1.16
N ASN A 79 -9.14 -3.62 -1.73
CA ASN A 79 -10.50 -3.97 -1.32
C ASN A 79 -10.49 -5.30 -0.58
N ASN A 80 -11.34 -5.46 0.43
CA ASN A 80 -11.52 -6.71 1.19
C ASN A 80 -10.27 -7.24 1.91
N VAL A 81 -9.23 -6.41 2.06
CA VAL A 81 -8.00 -6.70 2.83
C VAL A 81 -7.97 -5.76 4.03
N ASP A 82 -7.73 -6.31 5.22
CA ASP A 82 -7.65 -5.51 6.44
C ASP A 82 -6.34 -4.71 6.48
N LEU A 83 -6.20 -3.81 7.44
CA LEU A 83 -4.98 -3.02 7.58
C LEU A 83 -3.76 -3.91 7.82
N PRO A 84 -2.60 -3.58 7.21
CA PRO A 84 -1.42 -4.42 7.27
C PRO A 84 -0.84 -4.47 8.69
N GLU A 85 -0.50 -5.67 9.15
CA GLU A 85 0.52 -5.87 10.18
C GLU A 85 1.91 -5.73 9.56
N ARG A 86 2.09 -6.24 8.33
CA ARG A 86 3.36 -6.18 7.59
C ARG A 86 3.12 -6.00 6.10
N LEU A 87 4.00 -5.24 5.47
CA LEU A 87 4.12 -5.18 4.02
C LEU A 87 5.41 -5.88 3.59
N PHE A 88 5.36 -6.60 2.48
CA PHE A 88 6.53 -7.16 1.82
C PHE A 88 6.65 -6.48 0.47
N LEU A 89 7.82 -5.90 0.22
CA LEU A 89 8.09 -5.16 -1.01
C LEU A 89 9.30 -5.78 -1.69
N ARG A 90 9.16 -6.03 -3.00
CA ARG A 90 10.27 -6.40 -3.87
C ARG A 90 10.27 -5.51 -5.11
N TRP A 91 11.40 -4.91 -5.42
CA TRP A 91 11.55 -4.00 -6.54
C TRP A 91 12.94 -4.10 -7.15
N GLN A 92 13.03 -3.73 -8.41
CA GLN A 92 14.28 -3.55 -9.14
C GLN A 92 14.57 -2.07 -9.23
N SER A 93 15.79 -1.66 -8.88
CA SER A 93 16.30 -0.38 -9.32
C SER A 93 16.67 -0.50 -10.80
N LEU A 94 16.37 0.53 -11.58
CA LEU A 94 16.80 0.61 -12.99
C LEU A 94 18.04 1.48 -13.16
N VAL A 95 18.40 2.26 -12.14
CA VAL A 95 19.62 3.08 -12.10
C VAL A 95 20.84 2.25 -11.73
N GLU A 96 20.65 1.25 -10.86
CA GLU A 96 21.64 0.23 -10.53
C GLU A 96 20.98 -1.14 -10.79
N PRO A 97 21.64 -2.10 -11.47
CA PRO A 97 21.03 -3.36 -11.86
C PRO A 97 20.91 -4.33 -10.67
N GLN A 98 20.12 -3.95 -9.67
CA GLN A 98 19.95 -4.67 -8.42
C GLN A 98 18.47 -4.74 -8.02
N ALA A 99 18.08 -5.92 -7.54
CA ALA A 99 16.78 -6.16 -6.94
C ALA A 99 16.87 -6.14 -5.42
N TYR A 100 15.90 -5.51 -4.79
CA TYR A 100 15.78 -5.42 -3.34
C TYR A 100 14.51 -6.12 -2.86
N LYS A 101 14.58 -6.67 -1.66
CA LYS A 101 13.43 -7.21 -0.93
C LYS A 101 13.48 -6.70 0.50
N ILE A 102 12.36 -6.21 1.00
CA ILE A 102 12.25 -5.73 2.37
C ILE A 102 10.92 -6.17 3.00
N ARG A 103 10.96 -6.37 4.32
CA ARG A 103 9.79 -6.57 5.18
C ARG A 103 9.61 -5.32 6.03
N ILE A 104 8.45 -4.71 5.93
CA ILE A 104 8.11 -3.46 6.60
C ILE A 104 7.07 -3.77 7.67
N PRO A 105 7.44 -3.82 8.96
CA PRO A 105 6.45 -3.91 10.03
C PRO A 105 5.65 -2.60 10.08
N ILE A 106 4.33 -2.73 10.15
CA ILE A 106 3.43 -1.59 10.35
C ILE A 106 3.07 -1.58 11.84
N PRO A 107 3.49 -0.55 12.61
CA PRO A 107 3.16 -0.47 14.03
C PRO A 107 1.65 -0.30 14.26
N GLN A 108 1.18 -0.68 15.45
CA GLN A 108 -0.24 -0.52 15.81
C GLN A 108 -0.70 0.94 15.72
N TRP A 109 0.12 1.90 16.16
CA TRP A 109 -0.23 3.32 16.11
C TRP A 109 -0.54 3.81 14.69
N VAL A 110 0.09 3.21 13.66
CA VAL A 110 -0.23 3.53 12.26
C VAL A 110 -1.64 3.09 11.93
N ARG A 111 -2.02 1.85 12.29
CA ARG A 111 -3.38 1.35 12.05
C ARG A 111 -4.42 2.14 12.83
N ASP A 112 -4.11 2.50 14.07
CA ASP A 112 -4.99 3.34 14.90
C ASP A 112 -5.20 4.70 14.25
N GLU A 113 -4.15 5.30 13.71
CA GLU A 113 -4.23 6.57 12.97
C GLU A 113 -5.06 6.45 11.69
N MET A 114 -4.97 5.32 10.98
CA MET A 114 -5.74 5.07 9.76
C MET A 114 -7.25 4.97 10.02
N VAL A 115 -7.66 4.49 11.19
CA VAL A 115 -9.09 4.37 11.57
C VAL A 115 -9.60 5.53 12.43
N ARG A 116 -8.74 6.49 12.78
CA ARG A 116 -9.13 7.67 13.55
C ARG A 116 -9.77 8.72 12.63
N PRO A 117 -11.01 9.17 12.91
CA PRO A 117 -11.61 10.25 12.14
C PRO A 117 -10.87 11.56 12.40
N GLU A 118 -10.61 12.32 11.34
CA GLU A 118 -10.00 13.64 11.38
C GLU A 118 -10.87 14.65 10.64
N ARG A 119 -11.23 15.76 11.30
CA ARG A 119 -11.98 16.83 10.65
C ARG A 119 -11.04 17.71 9.85
N THR A 120 -11.16 17.62 8.53
CA THR A 120 -10.22 18.23 7.58
C THR A 120 -10.96 19.04 6.52
N PHE A 121 -10.28 20.04 5.95
CA PHE A 121 -10.80 20.80 4.82
C PHE A 121 -10.33 20.15 3.52
N CYS A 122 -11.29 19.66 2.74
CA CYS A 122 -11.00 19.01 1.47
C CYS A 122 -11.00 20.02 0.34
N GLN A 123 -9.82 20.31 -0.23
CA GLN A 123 -9.71 21.27 -1.34
C GLN A 123 -10.54 20.86 -2.56
N GLY A 124 -10.56 19.57 -2.91
CA GLY A 124 -11.31 19.06 -4.07
C GLY A 124 -12.82 19.29 -3.97
N SER A 125 -13.41 19.10 -2.79
CA SER A 125 -14.84 19.30 -2.55
C SER A 125 -15.18 20.68 -1.94
N LYS A 126 -14.17 21.49 -1.61
CA LYS A 126 -14.25 22.78 -0.92
C LYS A 126 -15.13 22.75 0.35
N LYS A 127 -15.04 21.66 1.12
CA LYS A 127 -15.90 21.43 2.30
C LYS A 127 -15.10 20.83 3.44
N TRP A 128 -15.52 21.15 4.66
CA TRP A 128 -15.11 20.44 5.86
C TRP A 128 -15.86 19.11 5.94
N LYS A 129 -15.13 18.01 6.10
CA LYS A 129 -15.70 16.70 6.39
C LYS A 129 -14.80 15.95 7.37
N ASP A 130 -15.40 14.98 8.05
CA ASP A 130 -14.63 13.98 8.76
C ASP A 130 -14.11 12.98 7.73
N ASP A 131 -12.80 12.74 7.75
CA ASP A 131 -12.11 11.89 6.80
C ASP A 131 -11.03 11.06 7.52
N TYR A 132 -10.43 10.11 6.81
CA TYR A 132 -9.52 9.13 7.40
C TYR A 132 -8.21 9.03 6.63
N ARG A 133 -7.14 8.64 7.30
CA ARG A 133 -5.88 8.30 6.63
C ARG A 133 -5.98 6.90 6.03
N ASP A 134 -6.39 6.84 4.77
CA ASP A 134 -6.70 5.61 4.06
C ASP A 134 -5.59 5.14 3.11
N SER A 135 -4.37 5.69 3.19
CA SER A 135 -3.29 5.31 2.27
C SER A 135 -1.95 5.05 2.93
N ILE A 136 -1.21 4.09 2.40
CA ILE A 136 0.20 3.85 2.71
C ILE A 136 1.00 3.98 1.42
N THR A 137 1.91 4.96 1.36
CA THR A 137 2.82 5.13 0.22
C THR A 137 4.18 4.52 0.54
N LEU A 138 4.71 3.74 -0.41
CA LEU A 138 6.06 3.21 -0.44
C LEU A 138 6.89 4.01 -1.45
N GLY A 139 7.88 4.74 -0.96
CA GLY A 139 8.86 5.47 -1.76
C GLY A 139 10.14 4.68 -1.83
N MET A 140 10.62 4.39 -3.03
CA MET A 140 11.82 3.60 -3.27
C MET A 140 12.90 4.46 -3.92
N ALA A 141 14.16 4.21 -3.56
CA ALA A 141 15.34 4.81 -4.19
C ALA A 141 16.49 3.80 -4.25
N PRO A 142 17.51 4.06 -5.09
CA PRO A 142 18.77 3.29 -5.11
C PRO A 142 19.42 3.18 -3.72
N GLY A 143 20.28 2.18 -3.55
CA GLY A 143 20.89 1.82 -2.27
C GLY A 143 19.94 1.10 -1.30
N GLY A 144 18.79 0.60 -1.80
CA GLY A 144 17.83 -0.17 -1.00
C GLY A 144 16.98 0.68 -0.05
N ILE A 145 16.88 1.99 -0.28
CA ILE A 145 16.16 2.90 0.60
C ILE A 145 14.66 2.80 0.34
N VAL A 146 13.89 2.64 1.43
CA VAL A 146 12.43 2.70 1.41
C VAL A 146 11.93 3.70 2.45
N LYS A 147 11.12 4.66 2.00
CA LYS A 147 10.42 5.59 2.88
C LYS A 147 8.93 5.32 2.83
N VAL A 148 8.28 5.35 3.99
CA VAL A 148 6.87 4.99 4.14
C VAL A 148 6.10 6.20 4.67
N TRP A 149 4.96 6.48 4.06
CA TRP A 149 4.03 7.51 4.53
C TRP A 149 2.68 6.91 4.77
N VAL A 150 2.00 7.40 5.80
CA VAL A 150 0.57 7.23 6.02
C VAL A 150 -0.08 8.52 5.55
N GLY A 151 -0.99 8.43 4.59
CA GLY A 151 -1.65 9.56 3.97
C GLY A 151 -3.16 9.39 3.93
N GLY A 152 -3.85 10.41 3.44
CA GLY A 152 -5.31 10.51 3.48
C GLY A 152 -5.75 11.62 4.44
N ALA A 153 -7.06 11.71 4.64
CA ALA A 153 -7.82 12.79 5.26
C ALA A 153 -7.63 14.16 4.54
N CYS A 154 -7.86 14.12 3.22
CA CYS A 154 -7.77 15.20 2.23
C CYS A 154 -6.42 15.93 2.08
N LEU A 155 -5.79 15.67 0.93
CA LEU A 155 -4.45 16.10 0.49
C LEU A 155 -4.18 17.62 0.56
#